data_AF-S2VPM5-F1
#
_entry.id   AF-S2VPM5-F1
#
_cell.length_a   1.000
_cell.length_b   1.000
_cell.length_c   1.000
_cell.angle_alpha   90.00
_cell.angle_beta   90.00
_cell.angle_gamma   90.00
#
_symmetry.space_group_name_H-M   'P 1'
#
loop_
_entity.id
_entity.type
_entity.pdbx_description
1 polymer ?
#
loop_
_entity_poly.entity_id
_entity_poly.type
_entity_poly.pdbx_seq_one_letter_code
_entity_poly.pdbx_strand_id
1 'polypeptide(L)'
;MTALTRRAAAGLAGAMAALLAGWGAFLPAAEAAPAPAAPAGAGAGQPTVLTSGHMDLFNIAADTDGTISLNLKEDATGTGVERAPEETVVGVVEKTFTTKSAAVPQLGTPGFLLDQVQQAGIVWPGWDSGAARQLGGTAVRFVVEQLEGPGKVFLWETNFATLNPILRDAAGVPSFQMAPGSVIAQPEPAHQHANWLFSAPGTYRMTVRAEVDTPGGTLTAPARTYTWAVGDAAIAAAQGHDNGGSGSGSGSGNDGAAGAPGDSSTPGGGSSAPGAGNGGSGAAPSGTPTGGVNGANGGNSANGANGAGGANGAPAPGGGATQAPSGQAPAAQAPQSPAGQAAQAPAAPVCIPTPVERTASGGASGSHTIPANTHVHPNWVFTQPGTYTVGLALNATAKDGTRLSTTTTLTFNVGGNGTANSGHYDLGAVVDGGQLRAAVKDDNSGQWLDPASLSFGLGEAAATTAPAGIDFVAGAGERIYMISSSQVSGVPWLGANTQHPSFREATTGELTLSVTSVSGPGKMAVFESGTFGQLVGQQWFGSSGGGTETVWEGRTADGQPCELSPEQIAQLEREGKKLGNNLAHSGSEVIDPLAVTLALLCVGGVVLYTRKRA
;
A
#
# COMPACT_ATOMS: atom_id res chain seq x y z
N MET A 1 23.72 45.50 22.84
CA MET A 1 23.24 46.89 22.68
C MET A 1 24.07 47.57 21.60
N THR A 2 23.43 48.44 20.80
CA THR A 2 24.03 49.50 19.95
C THR A 2 24.93 49.09 18.76
N ALA A 3 24.51 49.51 17.56
CA ALA A 3 25.26 49.50 16.30
C ALA A 3 25.64 50.94 15.89
N LEU A 4 26.57 51.12 14.93
CA LEU A 4 26.78 52.30 14.05
C LEU A 4 27.91 51.95 13.04
N THR A 5 27.73 51.60 11.75
CA THR A 5 27.24 52.30 10.53
C THR A 5 28.21 53.28 9.82
N ARG A 6 28.79 52.80 8.71
CA ARG A 6 28.99 53.40 7.35
C ARG A 6 29.24 54.91 7.15
N ARG A 7 30.28 55.23 6.34
CA ARG A 7 30.36 56.11 5.12
C ARG A 7 31.85 56.31 4.73
N ALA A 8 32.32 56.65 3.51
CA ALA A 8 31.71 57.16 2.27
C ALA A 8 32.47 56.70 0.98
N ALA A 9 31.98 57.12 -0.21
CA ALA A 9 32.60 56.97 -1.56
C ALA A 9 33.41 58.25 -1.96
N ALA A 10 33.97 58.51 -3.17
CA ALA A 10 33.78 57.98 -4.55
C ALA A 10 34.90 58.45 -5.54
N GLY A 11 35.02 57.79 -6.73
CA GLY A 11 35.47 58.37 -8.04
C GLY A 11 36.96 58.72 -8.27
N LEU A 12 37.47 59.02 -9.48
CA LEU A 12 37.01 58.82 -10.88
C LEU A 12 38.13 59.24 -11.90
N ALA A 13 38.38 58.48 -12.99
CA ALA A 13 39.19 58.84 -14.22
C ALA A 13 40.68 59.26 -14.07
N GLY A 14 41.57 59.17 -15.08
CA GLY A 14 41.50 58.54 -16.42
C GLY A 14 42.73 58.78 -17.33
N ALA A 15 43.04 57.78 -18.18
CA ALA A 15 43.61 57.83 -19.55
C ALA A 15 44.93 58.59 -19.93
N MET A 16 45.94 57.82 -20.37
CA MET A 16 46.96 58.10 -21.43
C MET A 16 47.74 56.79 -21.69
N ALA A 17 48.33 56.45 -22.85
CA ALA A 17 48.28 56.98 -24.22
C ALA A 17 48.60 55.82 -25.21
N ALA A 18 48.41 56.03 -26.52
CA ALA A 18 48.47 54.95 -27.53
C ALA A 18 49.81 54.86 -28.31
N LEU A 19 49.91 53.80 -29.13
CA LEU A 19 50.78 53.62 -30.31
C LEU A 19 52.28 53.32 -30.12
N LEU A 20 52.62 52.03 -30.23
CA LEU A 20 53.56 51.57 -31.25
C LEU A 20 52.94 50.38 -31.99
N ALA A 21 53.06 50.38 -33.32
CA ALA A 21 52.57 49.32 -34.19
C ALA A 21 53.71 48.76 -35.05
N GLY A 22 53.65 47.47 -35.38
CA GLY A 22 54.42 46.87 -36.48
C GLY A 22 55.35 45.73 -36.09
N TRP A 23 54.84 44.49 -36.10
CA TRP A 23 55.05 43.55 -37.21
C TRP A 23 54.26 42.25 -36.93
N GLY A 24 53.78 41.60 -37.99
CA GLY A 24 52.71 40.61 -37.89
C GLY A 24 53.17 39.16 -37.90
N ALA A 25 52.31 38.30 -37.38
CA ALA A 25 52.20 36.90 -37.78
C ALA A 25 50.70 36.58 -37.92
N PHE A 26 50.27 36.19 -39.12
CA PHE A 26 48.95 35.59 -39.31
C PHE A 26 48.97 34.20 -38.66
N LEU A 27 48.20 34.02 -37.59
CA LEU A 27 47.73 32.71 -37.17
C LEU A 27 46.32 32.53 -37.74
N PRO A 28 46.02 31.44 -38.47
CA PRO A 28 44.65 31.16 -38.87
C PRO A 28 43.81 30.90 -37.62
N ALA A 29 42.54 31.31 -37.64
CA ALA A 29 41.57 30.83 -36.67
C ALA A 29 41.52 29.30 -36.79
N ALA A 30 41.72 28.60 -35.67
CA ALA A 30 41.51 27.16 -35.62
C ALA A 30 40.01 26.91 -35.77
N GLU A 31 39.60 26.54 -36.99
CA GLU A 31 38.26 26.05 -37.27
C GLU A 31 38.01 24.84 -36.35
N ALA A 32 36.94 24.91 -35.57
CA ALA A 32 36.63 23.86 -34.60
C ALA A 32 36.41 22.55 -35.36
N ALA A 33 37.29 21.57 -35.13
CA ALA A 33 37.16 20.25 -35.75
C ALA A 33 35.75 19.70 -35.43
N PRO A 34 35.03 19.16 -36.43
CA PRO A 34 33.73 18.56 -36.18
C PRO A 34 33.88 17.45 -35.16
N ALA A 35 32.96 17.39 -34.19
CA ALA A 35 32.94 16.33 -33.19
C ALA A 35 32.95 14.97 -33.90
N PRO A 36 33.72 13.98 -33.40
CA PRO A 36 33.73 12.66 -34.00
C PRO A 36 32.31 12.10 -33.96
N ALA A 37 31.79 11.73 -35.14
CA ALA A 37 30.50 11.08 -35.24
C ALA A 37 30.47 9.85 -34.31
N ALA A 38 29.38 9.69 -33.56
CA ALA A 38 29.20 8.53 -32.71
C ALA A 38 29.44 7.25 -33.53
N PRO A 39 30.19 6.26 -33.00
CA PRO A 39 30.39 5.01 -33.73
C PRO A 39 29.01 4.39 -33.98
N ALA A 40 28.70 4.12 -35.25
CA ALA A 40 27.47 3.43 -35.62
C ALA A 40 27.47 2.05 -34.94
N GLY A 41 26.66 1.92 -33.89
CA GLY A 41 26.61 0.73 -33.05
C GLY A 41 26.26 -0.49 -33.87
N ALA A 42 27.09 -1.52 -33.80
CA ALA A 42 26.81 -2.79 -34.45
C ALA A 42 25.58 -3.44 -33.82
N GLY A 43 24.49 -3.56 -34.59
CA GLY A 43 23.39 -4.48 -34.32
C GLY A 43 22.75 -4.37 -32.94
N ALA A 44 22.27 -3.19 -32.54
CA ALA A 44 21.27 -3.12 -31.48
C ALA A 44 20.06 -3.98 -31.86
N GLY A 45 19.60 -4.83 -30.94
CA GLY A 45 18.36 -5.59 -31.12
C GLY A 45 17.16 -4.64 -31.24
N GLN A 46 16.04 -5.15 -31.76
CA GLN A 46 14.78 -4.38 -31.71
C GLN A 46 14.46 -4.05 -30.25
N PRO A 47 14.11 -2.79 -29.92
CA PRO A 47 13.87 -2.39 -28.55
C PRO A 47 12.67 -3.14 -27.97
N THR A 48 12.67 -3.39 -26.67
CA THR A 48 11.54 -4.03 -26.00
C THR A 48 10.38 -3.03 -25.91
N VAL A 49 9.30 -3.25 -26.65
CA VAL A 49 8.11 -2.38 -26.62
C VAL A 49 7.10 -2.89 -25.59
N LEU A 50 6.91 -2.14 -24.51
CA LEU A 50 6.01 -2.48 -23.40
C LEU A 50 4.71 -1.69 -23.52
N THR A 51 3.59 -2.35 -23.78
CA THR A 51 2.25 -1.72 -23.94
C THR A 51 1.32 -1.92 -22.75
N SER A 52 1.72 -2.73 -21.77
CA SER A 52 0.96 -2.98 -20.56
C SER A 52 1.84 -3.38 -19.38
N GLY A 53 1.38 -3.13 -18.15
CA GLY A 53 2.03 -3.58 -16.92
C GLY A 53 2.49 -2.44 -16.02
N HIS A 54 2.82 -2.76 -14.77
CA HIS A 54 3.50 -1.84 -13.85
C HIS A 54 4.93 -1.56 -14.34
N MET A 55 5.38 -0.31 -14.18
CA MET A 55 6.77 0.07 -14.43
C MET A 55 7.19 1.30 -13.60
N ASP A 56 8.35 1.17 -12.97
CA ASP A 56 9.11 2.28 -12.43
C ASP A 56 10.01 2.80 -13.54
N LEU A 57 9.55 3.83 -14.24
CA LEU A 57 10.35 4.46 -15.29
C LEU A 57 11.61 5.06 -14.71
N PHE A 58 11.51 5.73 -13.57
CA PHE A 58 12.68 6.26 -12.88
C PHE A 58 12.97 5.40 -11.64
N ASN A 59 13.58 4.22 -11.86
CA ASN A 59 14.07 3.36 -10.78
C ASN A 59 15.47 3.82 -10.37
N ILE A 60 15.65 4.22 -9.12
CA ILE A 60 16.97 4.49 -8.53
C ILE A 60 17.49 3.22 -7.88
N ALA A 61 18.64 2.75 -8.33
CA ALA A 61 19.43 1.74 -7.65
C ALA A 61 20.52 2.40 -6.78
N ALA A 62 20.82 1.79 -5.64
CA ALA A 62 21.96 2.13 -4.80
C ALA A 62 23.11 1.16 -5.11
N ASP A 63 24.23 1.69 -5.59
CA ASP A 63 25.36 0.91 -6.06
C ASP A 63 26.34 0.56 -4.93
N THR A 64 27.08 -0.54 -5.06
CA THR A 64 27.94 -1.07 -3.98
C THR A 64 29.12 -0.16 -3.60
N ASP A 65 29.43 0.84 -4.44
CA ASP A 65 30.45 1.86 -4.17
C ASP A 65 29.89 3.12 -3.46
N GLY A 66 28.58 3.12 -3.13
CA GLY A 66 27.89 4.24 -2.52
C GLY A 66 27.38 5.29 -3.50
N THR A 67 27.44 5.04 -4.81
CA THR A 67 26.82 5.89 -5.84
C THR A 67 25.37 5.48 -6.10
N ILE A 68 24.71 6.18 -7.02
CA ILE A 68 23.37 5.86 -7.49
C ILE A 68 23.33 5.74 -9.00
N SER A 69 22.51 4.82 -9.49
CA SER A 69 22.20 4.65 -10.90
C SER A 69 20.70 4.82 -11.15
N LEU A 70 20.38 5.19 -12.39
CA LEU A 70 19.01 5.40 -12.87
C LEU A 70 18.73 4.43 -14.01
N ASN A 71 17.68 3.63 -13.88
CA ASN A 71 17.23 2.66 -14.89
C ASN A 71 15.70 2.59 -14.95
N LEU A 72 15.17 1.69 -15.79
CA LEU A 72 13.74 1.35 -15.84
C LEU A 72 13.55 -0.03 -15.22
N LYS A 73 12.57 -0.20 -14.32
CA LYS A 73 12.19 -1.49 -13.75
C LYS A 73 10.74 -1.79 -14.11
N GLU A 74 10.45 -3.01 -14.57
CA GLU A 74 9.12 -3.38 -15.06
C GLU A 74 8.66 -4.77 -14.61
N ASP A 75 7.34 -4.92 -14.51
CA ASP A 75 6.64 -6.15 -14.10
C ASP A 75 5.87 -6.81 -15.28
N ALA A 76 6.03 -6.32 -16.50
CA ALA A 76 5.28 -6.72 -17.70
C ALA A 76 5.82 -8.00 -18.37
N THR A 77 7.13 -8.23 -18.34
CA THR A 77 7.78 -9.44 -18.92
C THR A 77 8.21 -10.47 -17.87
N GLY A 78 8.20 -10.07 -16.61
CA GLY A 78 8.63 -10.80 -15.42
C GLY A 78 8.72 -9.80 -14.26
N THR A 79 8.78 -10.26 -13.01
CA THR A 79 8.83 -9.33 -11.87
C THR A 79 10.17 -8.60 -11.77
N GLY A 80 10.12 -7.29 -11.56
CA GLY A 80 11.28 -6.47 -11.19
C GLY A 80 12.40 -6.51 -12.21
N VAL A 81 12.05 -6.65 -13.49
CA VAL A 81 13.03 -6.75 -14.58
C VAL A 81 13.60 -5.36 -14.81
N GLU A 82 14.86 -5.16 -14.40
CA GLU A 82 15.59 -3.93 -14.68
C GLU A 82 16.11 -3.91 -16.13
N ARG A 83 16.02 -2.74 -16.76
CA ARG A 83 16.34 -2.50 -18.17
C ARG A 83 17.08 -1.19 -18.35
N ALA A 84 17.95 -1.15 -19.36
CA ALA A 84 18.39 0.11 -19.92
C ALA A 84 17.18 0.81 -20.58
N PRO A 85 16.85 2.06 -20.21
CA PRO A 85 15.72 2.77 -20.81
C PRO A 85 15.91 3.07 -22.30
N GLU A 86 17.16 3.14 -22.77
CA GLU A 86 17.48 3.30 -24.19
C GLU A 86 17.17 2.04 -25.04
N GLU A 87 17.03 0.87 -24.41
CA GLU A 87 16.67 -0.41 -25.04
C GLU A 87 15.17 -0.74 -24.92
N THR A 88 14.39 0.17 -24.32
CA THR A 88 12.97 -0.02 -23.99
C THR A 88 12.12 1.10 -24.58
N VAL A 89 10.94 0.77 -25.09
CA VAL A 89 9.95 1.76 -25.54
C VAL A 89 8.65 1.58 -24.77
N VAL A 90 8.18 2.66 -24.15
CA VAL A 90 6.91 2.69 -23.42
C VAL A 90 5.78 2.99 -24.40
N GLY A 91 4.92 2.00 -24.66
CA GLY A 91 3.81 2.08 -25.60
C GLY A 91 2.52 2.56 -24.94
N VAL A 92 2.08 3.78 -25.28
CA VAL A 92 0.83 4.38 -24.80
C VAL A 92 -0.26 4.11 -25.83
N VAL A 93 -1.00 3.00 -25.63
CA VAL A 93 -1.99 2.45 -26.57
C VAL A 93 -3.18 3.38 -26.84
N GLU A 94 -3.77 3.30 -28.04
CA GLU A 94 -4.79 4.25 -28.52
C GLU A 94 -6.02 4.37 -27.60
N LYS A 95 -6.42 3.28 -26.93
CA LYS A 95 -7.55 3.26 -25.98
C LYS A 95 -7.41 4.20 -24.77
N THR A 96 -6.24 4.78 -24.55
CA THR A 96 -5.99 5.79 -23.51
C THR A 96 -6.41 7.20 -23.94
N PHE A 97 -6.72 7.42 -25.22
CA PHE A 97 -7.14 8.72 -25.72
C PHE A 97 -8.47 9.19 -25.10
N THR A 98 -8.48 10.42 -24.59
CA THR A 98 -9.66 11.05 -24.00
C THR A 98 -9.81 12.50 -24.42
N THR A 99 -11.06 12.91 -24.64
CA THR A 99 -11.43 14.32 -24.86
C THR A 99 -11.76 15.05 -23.56
N LYS A 100 -11.97 14.33 -22.45
CA LYS A 100 -12.38 14.92 -21.16
C LYS A 100 -11.37 15.92 -20.60
N SER A 101 -10.07 15.67 -20.81
CA SER A 101 -8.99 16.56 -20.36
C SER A 101 -9.04 17.95 -21.01
N ALA A 102 -9.69 18.12 -22.17
CA ALA A 102 -9.89 19.42 -22.80
C ALA A 102 -10.76 20.36 -21.94
N ALA A 103 -11.66 19.81 -21.13
CA ALA A 103 -12.54 20.58 -20.25
C ALA A 103 -11.89 20.93 -18.89
N VAL A 104 -10.71 20.39 -18.59
CA VAL A 104 -9.97 20.69 -17.34
C VAL A 104 -9.04 21.89 -17.60
N PRO A 105 -9.24 23.06 -16.94
CA PRO A 105 -8.50 24.28 -17.26
C PRO A 105 -6.97 24.17 -17.16
N GLN A 106 -6.48 23.31 -16.26
CA GLN A 106 -5.06 23.04 -16.04
C GLN A 106 -4.39 22.26 -17.18
N LEU A 107 -5.17 21.51 -17.96
CA LEU A 107 -4.70 20.65 -19.05
C LEU A 107 -5.03 21.26 -20.41
N GLY A 108 -6.29 21.69 -20.62
CA GLY A 108 -6.74 22.48 -21.76
C GLY A 108 -6.64 21.79 -23.14
N THR A 109 -6.41 20.47 -23.17
CA THR A 109 -6.25 19.69 -24.41
C THR A 109 -6.81 18.28 -24.26
N PRO A 110 -7.38 17.67 -25.32
CA PRO A 110 -7.50 16.21 -25.39
C PRO A 110 -6.11 15.56 -25.39
N GLY A 111 -6.03 14.26 -25.12
CA GLY A 111 -4.76 13.53 -25.17
C GLY A 111 -4.86 12.08 -24.69
N PHE A 112 -3.73 11.38 -24.74
CA PHE A 112 -3.55 10.00 -24.28
C PHE A 112 -3.26 10.03 -22.79
N LEU A 113 -4.20 9.53 -21.98
CA LEU A 113 -4.18 9.62 -20.53
C LEU A 113 -3.84 8.27 -19.90
N LEU A 114 -2.72 8.23 -19.19
CA LEU A 114 -2.39 7.17 -18.24
C LEU A 114 -2.78 7.65 -16.85
N ASP A 115 -3.59 6.85 -16.19
CA ASP A 115 -4.13 7.18 -14.87
C ASP A 115 -3.14 6.79 -13.76
N GLN A 116 -3.16 7.51 -12.63
CA GLN A 116 -2.41 7.06 -11.44
C GLN A 116 -2.95 5.76 -10.87
N VAL A 117 -4.19 5.39 -11.20
CA VAL A 117 -4.81 4.10 -10.85
C VAL A 117 -4.49 3.08 -11.93
N GLN A 118 -3.92 1.93 -11.54
CA GLN A 118 -3.59 0.85 -12.49
C GLN A 118 -4.84 0.36 -13.23
N GLN A 119 -4.73 0.16 -14.55
CA GLN A 119 -5.80 -0.42 -15.38
C GLN A 119 -5.28 -1.58 -16.23
N ALA A 120 -6.17 -2.55 -16.52
CA ALA A 120 -5.78 -3.74 -17.27
C ALA A 120 -5.38 -3.42 -18.72
N GLY A 121 -4.22 -3.95 -19.14
CA GLY A 121 -3.74 -3.80 -20.52
C GLY A 121 -3.39 -2.37 -20.91
N ILE A 122 -2.97 -1.52 -19.96
CA ILE A 122 -2.21 -0.28 -20.23
C ILE A 122 -0.91 -0.32 -19.44
N VAL A 123 0.08 0.47 -19.86
CA VAL A 123 1.25 0.76 -19.03
C VAL A 123 0.82 1.58 -17.82
N TRP A 124 1.42 1.32 -16.67
CA TRP A 124 1.19 2.06 -15.44
C TRP A 124 2.53 2.62 -14.92
N PRO A 125 2.95 3.79 -15.44
CA PRO A 125 4.27 4.35 -15.17
C PRO A 125 4.34 5.13 -13.85
N GLY A 126 5.42 4.90 -13.12
CA GLY A 126 5.78 5.59 -11.89
C GLY A 126 7.30 5.73 -11.74
N TRP A 127 7.76 5.82 -10.50
CA TRP A 127 9.17 5.78 -10.12
C TRP A 127 9.32 5.12 -8.76
N ASP A 128 10.44 4.44 -8.56
CA ASP A 128 10.85 3.87 -7.28
C ASP A 128 12.22 4.41 -6.94
N SER A 129 12.28 5.15 -5.83
CA SER A 129 13.52 5.67 -5.26
C SER A 129 13.90 5.00 -3.94
N GLY A 130 13.21 3.93 -3.53
CA GLY A 130 13.34 3.29 -2.23
C GLY A 130 14.77 2.87 -1.88
N ALA A 131 15.58 2.45 -2.86
CA ALA A 131 16.98 2.09 -2.63
C ALA A 131 17.83 3.26 -2.11
N ALA A 132 17.47 4.51 -2.41
CA ALA A 132 18.15 5.71 -1.93
C ALA A 132 18.21 5.79 -0.39
N ARG A 133 17.26 5.16 0.33
CA ARG A 133 17.27 5.07 1.79
C ARG A 133 18.51 4.36 2.34
N GLN A 134 19.05 3.38 1.61
CA GLN A 134 20.26 2.64 2.00
C GLN A 134 21.49 3.56 2.12
N LEU A 135 21.46 4.68 1.39
CA LEU A 135 22.50 5.72 1.39
C LEU A 135 22.13 6.93 2.27
N GLY A 136 21.07 6.81 3.08
CA GLY A 136 20.55 7.90 3.90
C GLY A 136 19.82 9.00 3.12
N GLY A 137 19.23 8.66 1.97
CA GLY A 137 18.48 9.60 1.13
C GLY A 137 17.31 10.26 1.87
N THR A 138 17.27 11.59 1.87
CA THR A 138 16.25 12.41 2.55
C THR A 138 15.29 13.12 1.61
N ALA A 139 15.69 13.36 0.35
CA ALA A 139 14.84 13.90 -0.71
C ALA A 139 15.33 13.43 -2.07
N VAL A 140 14.44 13.35 -3.07
CA VAL A 140 14.74 12.84 -4.41
C VAL A 140 14.24 13.82 -5.46
N ARG A 141 14.99 14.00 -6.55
CA ARG A 141 14.60 14.82 -7.69
C ARG A 141 14.89 14.09 -9.00
N PHE A 142 13.90 14.05 -9.89
CA PHE A 142 14.10 13.67 -11.28
C PHE A 142 14.03 14.92 -12.14
N VAL A 143 15.17 15.33 -12.70
CA VAL A 143 15.34 16.53 -13.51
C VAL A 143 15.20 16.15 -14.98
N VAL A 144 14.20 16.73 -15.65
CA VAL A 144 13.97 16.55 -17.08
C VAL A 144 14.89 17.51 -17.83
N GLU A 145 16.03 17.02 -18.30
CA GLU A 145 17.03 17.83 -18.99
C GLU A 145 16.62 18.13 -20.44
N GLN A 146 15.95 17.18 -21.10
CA GLN A 146 15.43 17.34 -22.46
C GLN A 146 14.06 16.65 -22.59
N LEU A 147 13.19 17.24 -23.40
CA LEU A 147 11.91 16.67 -23.79
C LEU A 147 11.63 17.02 -25.26
N GLU A 148 11.63 16.00 -26.10
CA GLU A 148 11.32 16.07 -27.53
C GLU A 148 10.04 15.28 -27.83
N GLY A 149 9.21 15.78 -28.74
CA GLY A 149 8.01 15.08 -29.19
C GLY A 149 7.00 15.98 -29.91
N PRO A 150 5.93 15.39 -30.47
CA PRO A 150 4.94 16.09 -31.29
C PRO A 150 3.93 16.95 -30.50
N GLY A 151 3.94 16.88 -29.17
CA GLY A 151 2.97 17.58 -28.33
C GLY A 151 3.48 17.86 -26.92
N LYS A 152 2.56 18.28 -26.05
CA LYS A 152 2.84 18.53 -24.63
C LYS A 152 2.75 17.23 -23.82
N VAL A 153 3.53 17.16 -22.75
CA VAL A 153 3.41 16.15 -21.69
C VAL A 153 2.95 16.85 -20.41
N PHE A 154 1.98 16.29 -19.72
CA PHE A 154 1.52 16.76 -18.40
C PHE A 154 1.66 15.66 -17.36
N LEU A 155 1.93 16.04 -16.11
CA LEU A 155 2.12 15.12 -14.98
C LEU A 155 1.49 15.70 -13.71
N TRP A 156 0.62 14.95 -13.03
CA TRP A 156 -0.02 15.36 -11.77
C TRP A 156 -0.52 14.18 -10.95
N GLU A 157 -0.76 14.43 -9.66
CA GLU A 157 -1.50 13.51 -8.78
C GLU A 157 -2.92 14.02 -8.53
N THR A 158 -3.85 13.12 -8.28
CA THR A 158 -5.24 13.41 -7.95
C THR A 158 -5.50 12.95 -6.52
N ASN A 159 -5.79 13.88 -5.62
CA ASN A 159 -6.26 13.60 -4.26
C ASN A 159 -7.67 14.16 -4.14
N PHE A 160 -8.68 13.31 -3.86
CA PHE A 160 -10.08 13.70 -3.79
C PHE A 160 -10.56 14.64 -4.92
N ALA A 161 -10.36 14.22 -6.17
CA ALA A 161 -10.64 14.98 -7.40
C ALA A 161 -9.89 16.33 -7.55
N THR A 162 -9.06 16.72 -6.58
CA THR A 162 -8.16 17.87 -6.69
C THR A 162 -6.91 17.43 -7.45
N LEU A 163 -6.64 18.09 -8.57
CA LEU A 163 -5.42 17.90 -9.35
C LEU A 163 -4.27 18.66 -8.70
N ASN A 164 -3.22 17.94 -8.30
CA ASN A 164 -2.04 18.45 -7.61
C ASN A 164 -0.82 18.39 -8.54
N PRO A 165 -0.22 19.55 -8.89
CA PRO A 165 0.96 19.59 -9.73
C PRO A 165 2.18 19.09 -8.94
N ILE A 166 2.76 17.97 -9.37
CA ILE A 166 3.98 17.40 -8.77
C ILE A 166 5.27 17.81 -9.48
N LEU A 167 5.15 18.41 -10.67
CA LEU A 167 6.27 19.06 -11.34
C LEU A 167 6.53 20.43 -10.73
N ARG A 168 7.81 20.75 -10.60
CA ARG A 168 8.32 22.11 -10.53
C ARG A 168 8.81 22.51 -11.92
N ASP A 169 8.58 23.73 -12.35
CA ASP A 169 9.29 24.30 -13.50
C ASP A 169 10.75 24.63 -13.14
N ALA A 170 11.52 25.11 -14.12
CA ALA A 170 12.92 25.50 -13.93
C ALA A 170 13.12 26.67 -12.92
N ALA A 171 12.04 27.35 -12.50
CA ALA A 171 12.05 28.40 -11.48
C ALA A 171 11.53 27.91 -10.10
N GLY A 172 11.18 26.63 -9.96
CA GLY A 172 10.65 26.05 -8.72
C GLY A 172 9.13 26.23 -8.53
N VAL A 173 8.41 26.76 -9.52
CA VAL A 173 6.97 27.01 -9.46
C VAL A 173 6.21 25.70 -9.78
N PRO A 174 5.14 25.35 -9.05
CA PRO A 174 4.33 24.17 -9.39
C PRO A 174 3.75 24.27 -10.81
N SER A 175 3.91 23.22 -11.61
CA SER A 175 3.41 23.13 -12.98
C SER A 175 2.67 21.82 -13.22
N PHE A 176 1.70 21.84 -14.14
CA PHE A 176 1.09 20.64 -14.70
C PHE A 176 1.81 20.17 -15.97
N GLN A 177 2.39 21.11 -16.73
CA GLN A 177 3.06 20.82 -18.00
C GLN A 177 4.55 20.61 -17.77
N MET A 178 5.09 19.52 -18.34
CA MET A 178 6.50 19.21 -18.36
C MET A 178 7.22 19.98 -19.48
N ALA A 179 8.44 20.41 -19.20
CA ALA A 179 9.35 21.07 -20.13
C ALA A 179 10.82 20.74 -19.76
N PRO A 180 11.81 21.04 -20.62
CA PRO A 180 13.21 21.05 -20.22
C PRO A 180 13.44 21.94 -18.99
N GLY A 181 14.16 21.42 -18.00
CA GLY A 181 14.34 22.03 -16.68
C GLY A 181 13.22 21.76 -15.67
N SER A 182 12.15 21.04 -16.04
CA SER A 182 11.16 20.57 -15.05
C SER A 182 11.76 19.55 -14.08
N VAL A 183 11.31 19.58 -12.83
CA VAL A 183 11.76 18.67 -11.77
C VAL A 183 10.55 17.98 -11.15
N ILE A 184 10.54 16.65 -11.16
CA ILE A 184 9.67 15.85 -10.29
C ILE A 184 10.37 15.80 -8.92
N ALA A 185 9.74 16.35 -7.88
CA ALA A 185 10.35 16.48 -6.56
C ALA A 185 9.63 15.58 -5.54
N GLN A 186 10.37 14.63 -4.96
CA GLN A 186 9.90 13.73 -3.91
C GLN A 186 10.46 14.20 -2.56
N PRO A 187 9.62 14.49 -1.54
CA PRO A 187 10.07 15.04 -0.26
C PRO A 187 10.76 14.00 0.64
N GLU A 188 10.65 12.72 0.31
CA GLU A 188 11.36 11.58 0.88
C GLU A 188 11.39 10.48 -0.19
N PRO A 189 12.30 9.49 -0.13
CA PRO A 189 12.28 8.38 -1.08
C PRO A 189 10.97 7.58 -1.01
N ALA A 190 10.50 7.04 -2.13
CA ALA A 190 9.26 6.27 -2.23
C ALA A 190 9.05 5.65 -3.60
N HIS A 191 8.19 4.63 -3.65
CA HIS A 191 7.54 4.12 -4.85
C HIS A 191 6.25 4.90 -5.11
N GLN A 192 6.08 5.51 -6.29
CA GLN A 192 4.98 6.45 -6.55
C GLN A 192 4.54 6.43 -8.02
N HIS A 193 3.22 6.55 -8.23
CA HIS A 193 2.58 6.68 -9.54
C HIS A 193 1.84 8.01 -9.66
N ALA A 194 1.67 8.49 -10.90
CA ALA A 194 0.99 9.73 -11.22
C ALA A 194 0.22 9.63 -12.54
N ASN A 195 -0.63 10.61 -12.80
CA ASN A 195 -1.35 10.72 -14.07
C ASN A 195 -0.44 11.38 -15.12
N TRP A 196 -0.37 10.78 -16.31
CA TRP A 196 0.39 11.30 -17.45
C TRP A 196 -0.57 11.60 -18.60
N LEU A 197 -0.45 12.79 -19.22
CA LEU A 197 -1.20 13.13 -20.44
C LEU A 197 -0.24 13.52 -21.57
N PHE A 198 -0.31 12.82 -22.70
CA PHE A 198 0.37 13.20 -23.94
C PHE A 198 -0.63 13.85 -24.89
N SER A 199 -0.40 15.10 -25.31
CA SER A 199 -1.39 15.86 -26.10
C SER A 199 -1.45 15.51 -27.58
N ALA A 200 -0.57 14.62 -28.07
CA ALA A 200 -0.49 14.21 -29.47
C ALA A 200 0.06 12.77 -29.58
N PRO A 201 -0.29 12.01 -30.64
CA PRO A 201 0.34 10.73 -30.94
C PRO A 201 1.71 10.94 -31.60
N GLY A 202 2.59 9.94 -31.47
CA GLY A 202 3.94 9.91 -32.04
C GLY A 202 5.01 9.53 -31.02
N THR A 203 6.27 9.64 -31.42
CA THR A 203 7.42 9.31 -30.55
C THR A 203 7.83 10.49 -29.71
N TYR A 204 8.02 10.27 -28.41
CA TYR A 204 8.62 11.22 -27.49
C TYR A 204 9.95 10.69 -26.96
N ARG A 205 10.91 11.59 -26.73
CA ARG A 205 12.19 11.29 -26.06
C ARG A 205 12.34 12.22 -24.86
N MET A 206 12.65 11.64 -23.71
CA MET A 206 12.81 12.38 -22.46
C MET A 206 14.13 12.00 -21.81
N THR A 207 15.03 12.97 -21.66
CA THR A 207 16.32 12.78 -21.01
C THR A 207 16.19 13.22 -19.55
N VAL A 208 16.36 12.28 -18.62
CA VAL A 208 16.09 12.48 -17.19
C VAL A 208 17.33 12.14 -16.37
N ARG A 209 17.67 13.00 -15.40
CA ARG A 209 18.73 12.79 -14.42
C ARG A 209 18.15 12.67 -13.02
N ALA A 210 18.70 11.79 -12.18
CA ALA A 210 18.27 11.64 -10.79
C ALA A 210 19.27 12.29 -9.82
N GLU A 211 18.74 12.97 -8.79
CA GLU A 211 19.47 13.47 -7.64
C GLU A 211 18.85 12.95 -6.34
N VAL A 212 19.71 12.65 -5.37
CA VAL A 212 19.30 12.24 -4.02
C VAL A 212 20.08 13.09 -3.02
N ASP A 213 19.39 13.81 -2.15
CA ASP A 213 20.05 14.48 -1.03
C ASP A 213 20.30 13.48 0.11
N THR A 214 21.50 13.52 0.68
CA THR A 214 21.91 12.70 1.83
C THR A 214 22.62 13.59 2.86
N PRO A 215 22.83 13.12 4.11
CA PRO A 215 23.68 13.81 5.08
C PRO A 215 25.12 14.06 4.60
N GLY A 216 25.61 13.30 3.60
CA GLY A 216 26.92 13.47 2.98
C GLY A 216 26.95 14.48 1.82
N GLY A 217 25.79 15.03 1.42
CA GLY A 217 25.62 15.87 0.23
C GLY A 217 24.69 15.23 -0.81
N THR A 218 24.58 15.86 -1.98
CA THR A 218 23.72 15.40 -3.07
C THR A 218 24.46 14.37 -3.94
N LEU A 219 23.92 13.15 -4.02
CA LEU A 219 24.30 12.14 -5.00
C LEU A 219 23.60 12.43 -6.34
N THR A 220 24.23 12.06 -7.45
CA THR A 220 23.69 12.29 -8.80
C THR A 220 23.97 11.09 -9.69
N ALA A 221 22.92 10.49 -10.24
CA ALA A 221 23.05 9.53 -11.34
C ALA A 221 23.27 10.28 -12.66
N PRO A 222 23.97 9.70 -13.65
CA PRO A 222 24.00 10.24 -15.02
C PRO A 222 22.60 10.31 -15.64
N ALA A 223 22.40 11.23 -16.58
CA ALA A 223 21.14 11.34 -17.31
C ALA A 223 20.93 10.15 -18.26
N ARG A 224 19.68 9.69 -18.39
CA ARG A 224 19.24 8.56 -19.22
C ARG A 224 18.08 8.96 -20.12
N THR A 225 17.97 8.34 -21.30
CA THR A 225 16.96 8.70 -22.30
C THR A 225 15.84 7.66 -22.39
N TYR A 226 14.63 8.09 -22.07
CA TYR A 226 13.40 7.32 -22.10
C TYR A 226 12.64 7.57 -23.41
N THR A 227 12.25 6.50 -24.10
CA THR A 227 11.49 6.59 -25.35
C THR A 227 10.04 6.16 -25.14
N TRP A 228 9.10 7.00 -25.56
CA TRP A 228 7.67 6.68 -25.54
C TRP A 228 7.13 6.63 -26.96
N ALA A 229 6.24 5.68 -27.23
CA ALA A 229 5.49 5.57 -28.48
C ALA A 229 4.00 5.75 -28.16
N VAL A 230 3.43 6.89 -28.56
CA VAL A 230 2.06 7.29 -28.21
C VAL A 230 1.13 7.08 -29.40
N GLY A 231 0.05 6.32 -29.20
CA GLY A 231 -0.88 5.89 -30.25
C GLY A 231 -0.36 4.70 -31.05
N ASP A 232 -1.29 3.92 -31.62
CA ASP A 232 -0.99 2.59 -32.18
C ASP A 232 0.01 2.65 -33.36
N ALA A 233 0.00 3.74 -34.14
CA ALA A 233 0.92 3.95 -35.24
C ALA A 233 2.39 4.12 -34.79
N ALA A 234 2.62 4.81 -33.66
CA ALA A 234 3.95 4.98 -33.10
C ALA A 234 4.46 3.65 -32.50
N ILE A 235 3.56 2.88 -31.87
CA ILE A 235 3.85 1.55 -31.32
C ILE A 235 4.24 0.58 -32.43
N ALA A 236 3.50 0.55 -33.54
CA ALA A 236 3.81 -0.28 -34.70
C ALA A 236 5.20 0.04 -35.28
N ALA A 237 5.51 1.33 -35.49
CA ALA A 237 6.83 1.77 -35.95
C ALA A 237 7.96 1.36 -34.97
N ALA A 238 7.74 1.50 -33.65
CA ALA A 238 8.71 1.10 -32.64
C ALA A 238 8.96 -0.42 -32.57
N GLN A 239 8.00 -1.25 -32.99
CA GLN A 239 8.14 -2.71 -33.08
C GLN A 239 8.83 -3.17 -34.38
N GLY A 240 9.18 -2.25 -35.29
CA GLY A 240 9.61 -2.59 -36.64
C GLY A 240 8.47 -3.07 -37.55
N HIS A 241 7.21 -2.90 -37.11
CA HIS A 241 6.02 -3.12 -37.93
C HIS A 241 5.74 -1.89 -38.79
N ASP A 242 6.69 -1.53 -39.65
CA ASP A 242 6.39 -0.67 -40.79
C ASP A 242 5.36 -1.40 -41.65
N ASN A 243 4.14 -0.87 -41.71
CA ASN A 243 3.18 -1.24 -42.74
C ASN A 243 3.75 -0.75 -44.08
N GLY A 244 4.55 -1.62 -44.72
CA GLY A 244 5.22 -1.41 -46.00
C GLY A 244 4.26 -1.28 -47.17
N GLY A 245 3.43 -0.23 -47.15
CA GLY A 245 2.77 0.30 -48.33
C GLY A 245 3.86 0.78 -49.28
N SER A 246 4.17 -0.03 -50.28
CA SER A 246 5.23 0.24 -51.27
C SER A 246 4.87 1.47 -52.11
N GLY A 247 5.24 2.65 -51.61
CA GLY A 247 5.15 3.93 -52.30
C GLY A 247 6.45 4.27 -53.01
N SER A 248 6.80 3.51 -54.06
CA SER A 248 7.91 3.89 -54.93
C SER A 248 7.55 5.15 -55.72
N GLY A 249 7.93 6.31 -55.18
CA GLY A 249 7.69 7.64 -55.74
C GLY A 249 8.99 8.33 -56.08
N SER A 250 9.60 7.95 -57.20
CA SER A 250 10.77 8.66 -57.74
C SER A 250 10.43 10.14 -57.97
N GLY A 251 11.32 11.03 -57.56
CA GLY A 251 11.14 12.47 -57.75
C GLY A 251 11.18 12.88 -59.21
N SER A 252 10.24 13.74 -59.61
CA SER A 252 10.39 14.68 -60.71
C SER A 252 9.53 15.90 -60.41
N GLY A 253 10.11 17.09 -60.42
CA GLY A 253 9.36 18.32 -60.18
C GLY A 253 8.67 18.82 -61.43
N ASN A 254 7.57 19.57 -61.26
CA ASN A 254 7.39 20.84 -61.96
C ASN A 254 6.29 21.70 -61.31
N ASP A 255 6.66 22.95 -61.02
CA ASP A 255 5.89 24.21 -61.09
C ASP A 255 4.34 24.21 -60.96
N GLY A 256 3.89 24.69 -59.79
CA GLY A 256 3.04 25.88 -59.67
C GLY A 256 1.65 25.98 -60.34
N ALA A 257 0.61 26.11 -59.52
CA ALA A 257 -0.41 27.18 -59.64
C ALA A 257 -1.32 27.24 -58.39
N ALA A 258 -1.83 28.43 -58.06
CA ALA A 258 -2.80 28.64 -56.99
C ALA A 258 -4.26 28.50 -57.48
N GLY A 259 -5.16 28.08 -56.60
CA GLY A 259 -6.62 28.06 -56.84
C GLY A 259 -7.40 27.91 -55.54
N ALA A 260 -8.18 28.94 -55.20
CA ALA A 260 -9.03 28.99 -53.99
C ALA A 260 -10.43 28.37 -54.26
N PRO A 261 -11.29 28.16 -53.23
CA PRO A 261 -12.33 27.13 -53.27
C PRO A 261 -13.65 27.52 -53.94
N GLY A 262 -14.43 26.51 -54.31
CA GLY A 262 -15.83 26.62 -54.74
C GLY A 262 -16.77 25.90 -53.79
N ASP A 263 -17.78 26.61 -53.31
CA ASP A 263 -18.86 26.14 -52.44
C ASP A 263 -20.09 25.72 -53.28
N SER A 264 -20.90 24.77 -52.83
CA SER A 264 -22.35 24.72 -53.09
C SER A 264 -23.05 23.51 -52.44
N SER A 265 -24.21 23.81 -51.85
CA SER A 265 -25.13 22.90 -51.19
C SER A 265 -26.19 22.33 -52.15
N THR A 266 -26.71 21.12 -51.88
CA THR A 266 -28.12 20.91 -51.43
C THR A 266 -28.44 19.42 -51.16
N PRO A 267 -29.48 19.11 -50.34
CA PRO A 267 -29.82 17.75 -49.92
C PRO A 267 -31.04 17.15 -50.63
N GLY A 268 -31.19 15.83 -50.57
CA GLY A 268 -32.41 15.11 -50.98
C GLY A 268 -32.47 13.71 -50.37
N GLY A 269 -33.57 13.38 -49.67
CA GLY A 269 -33.74 12.10 -48.97
C GLY A 269 -34.63 11.10 -49.71
N GLY A 270 -34.72 9.87 -49.18
CA GLY A 270 -35.64 8.84 -49.65
C GLY A 270 -35.59 7.59 -48.76
N SER A 271 -36.69 7.29 -48.08
CA SER A 271 -36.81 6.11 -47.20
C SER A 271 -37.22 4.85 -47.96
N SER A 272 -36.78 3.67 -47.51
CA SER A 272 -37.58 2.43 -47.50
C SER A 272 -36.89 1.29 -46.73
N ALA A 273 -37.67 0.58 -45.92
CA ALA A 273 -37.39 -0.73 -45.32
C ALA A 273 -38.67 -1.58 -45.48
N PRO A 274 -38.76 -2.84 -45.01
CA PRO A 274 -37.73 -3.82 -44.63
C PRO A 274 -37.85 -5.15 -45.45
N GLY A 275 -36.93 -6.10 -45.24
CA GLY A 275 -37.03 -7.47 -45.77
C GLY A 275 -36.72 -8.50 -44.68
N ALA A 276 -37.54 -9.55 -44.55
CA ALA A 276 -37.54 -10.47 -43.40
C ALA A 276 -37.32 -11.94 -43.76
N GLY A 277 -36.82 -12.71 -42.78
CA GLY A 277 -36.93 -14.18 -42.71
C GLY A 277 -35.62 -14.96 -42.96
N ASN A 278 -35.43 -16.16 -42.38
CA ASN A 278 -36.17 -16.84 -41.30
C ASN A 278 -35.39 -18.08 -40.77
N GLY A 279 -35.54 -18.41 -39.47
CA GLY A 279 -35.22 -19.72 -38.84
C GLY A 279 -33.73 -20.11 -38.73
N GLY A 280 -33.25 -20.85 -37.72
CA GLY A 280 -33.78 -21.40 -36.45
C GLY A 280 -32.56 -21.78 -35.57
N SER A 281 -32.59 -22.53 -34.47
CA SER A 281 -33.67 -23.10 -33.62
C SER A 281 -33.03 -23.79 -32.40
N GLY A 282 -33.54 -23.57 -31.19
CA GLY A 282 -33.20 -24.34 -29.97
C GLY A 282 -31.83 -24.03 -29.32
N ALA A 283 -31.60 -24.32 -28.03
CA ALA A 283 -32.53 -24.64 -26.94
C ALA A 283 -31.83 -24.35 -25.59
N ALA A 284 -32.59 -24.00 -24.55
CA ALA A 284 -32.07 -24.00 -23.18
C ALA A 284 -31.89 -25.45 -22.67
N PRO A 285 -31.13 -25.67 -21.59
CA PRO A 285 -31.86 -25.79 -20.32
C PRO A 285 -31.16 -25.17 -19.10
N SER A 286 -31.99 -24.82 -18.12
CA SER A 286 -31.65 -24.64 -16.71
C SER A 286 -31.32 -25.97 -16.01
N GLY A 287 -30.44 -25.95 -15.00
CA GLY A 287 -30.24 -27.12 -14.12
C GLY A 287 -29.42 -26.82 -12.87
N THR A 288 -30.10 -26.68 -11.72
CA THR A 288 -29.50 -26.84 -10.38
C THR A 288 -29.31 -28.32 -10.04
N PRO A 289 -28.43 -28.63 -9.08
CA PRO A 289 -28.70 -29.76 -8.20
C PRO A 289 -28.53 -29.41 -6.71
N THR A 290 -29.53 -29.79 -5.91
CA THR A 290 -29.45 -29.89 -4.45
C THR A 290 -29.78 -31.31 -3.99
N GLY A 291 -29.02 -31.82 -3.02
CA GLY A 291 -29.42 -32.94 -2.14
C GLY A 291 -29.07 -34.36 -2.59
N GLY A 292 -28.78 -35.23 -1.61
CA GLY A 292 -28.71 -36.69 -1.81
C GLY A 292 -27.72 -37.42 -0.89
N VAL A 293 -28.13 -37.79 0.32
CA VAL A 293 -27.35 -38.61 1.26
C VAL A 293 -27.60 -40.10 0.99
N ASN A 294 -26.59 -40.99 1.09
CA ASN A 294 -26.66 -42.28 1.82
C ASN A 294 -25.45 -43.21 1.61
N GLY A 295 -25.16 -44.01 2.65
CA GLY A 295 -24.86 -45.44 2.49
C GLY A 295 -23.40 -45.89 2.61
N ALA A 296 -23.02 -46.40 3.80
CA ALA A 296 -21.76 -47.13 4.03
C ALA A 296 -21.88 -48.63 3.71
N ASN A 297 -20.75 -49.32 3.42
CA ASN A 297 -20.34 -50.51 4.19
C ASN A 297 -18.95 -51.12 3.83
N GLY A 298 -18.25 -51.63 4.86
CA GLY A 298 -17.23 -52.70 4.82
C GLY A 298 -15.82 -52.38 4.27
N GLY A 299 -14.72 -52.96 4.78
CA GLY A 299 -14.52 -53.85 5.94
C GLY A 299 -13.24 -54.72 5.82
N ASN A 300 -12.60 -55.06 6.96
CA ASN A 300 -11.38 -55.91 7.15
C ASN A 300 -10.05 -55.34 6.57
N SER A 301 -8.83 -55.66 7.08
CA SER A 301 -8.30 -56.43 8.23
C SER A 301 -6.95 -55.79 8.63
N ALA A 302 -6.55 -55.57 9.89
CA ALA A 302 -6.22 -56.50 11.00
C ALA A 302 -4.83 -57.21 10.94
N ASN A 303 -4.04 -56.96 11.99
CA ASN A 303 -2.88 -57.71 12.55
C ASN A 303 -1.45 -57.64 11.96
N GLY A 304 -0.49 -57.48 12.89
CA GLY A 304 0.96 -57.64 12.69
C GLY A 304 1.78 -57.14 13.90
N ALA A 305 1.90 -57.93 14.96
CA ALA A 305 2.59 -57.57 16.21
C ALA A 305 3.93 -58.30 16.39
N ASN A 306 4.82 -57.79 17.27
CA ASN A 306 5.83 -58.57 17.98
C ASN A 306 6.28 -57.86 19.28
N GLY A 307 6.48 -58.62 20.37
CA GLY A 307 7.02 -58.15 21.66
C GLY A 307 8.52 -58.48 21.83
N ALA A 308 9.10 -58.65 23.03
CA ALA A 308 8.54 -58.68 24.39
C ALA A 308 9.65 -58.61 25.49
N GLY A 309 9.26 -58.41 26.76
CA GLY A 309 10.01 -58.83 27.97
C GLY A 309 10.83 -57.74 28.71
N GLY A 310 10.82 -57.65 30.06
CA GLY A 310 9.99 -58.32 31.08
C GLY A 310 10.45 -58.04 32.54
N ALA A 311 9.54 -58.25 33.52
CA ALA A 311 9.72 -58.73 34.92
C ALA A 311 10.93 -58.26 35.81
N ASN A 312 10.87 -58.08 37.15
CA ASN A 312 9.86 -58.22 38.23
C ASN A 312 10.45 -57.59 39.53
N GLY A 313 9.62 -57.30 40.55
CA GLY A 313 10.05 -57.45 41.98
C GLY A 313 9.96 -56.23 42.93
N ALA A 314 9.14 -56.36 43.98
CA ALA A 314 9.26 -55.71 45.30
C ALA A 314 9.93 -56.73 46.29
N PRO A 315 10.34 -56.45 47.57
CA PRO A 315 9.74 -55.52 48.56
C PRO A 315 10.76 -54.75 49.49
N ALA A 316 10.24 -54.12 50.57
CA ALA A 316 10.98 -53.31 51.57
C ALA A 316 11.53 -54.08 52.81
N PRO A 317 12.50 -53.51 53.56
CA PRO A 317 12.29 -53.00 54.96
C PRO A 317 13.17 -51.76 55.32
N GLY A 318 13.20 -51.14 56.52
CA GLY A 318 12.32 -51.20 57.72
C GLY A 318 12.98 -50.84 59.09
N GLY A 319 12.86 -49.59 59.57
CA GLY A 319 13.28 -49.09 60.93
C GLY A 319 14.74 -48.57 61.04
N GLY A 320 15.17 -47.71 62.00
CA GLY A 320 14.51 -46.89 63.04
C GLY A 320 15.51 -46.30 64.09
N ALA A 321 15.19 -45.15 64.75
CA ALA A 321 15.86 -44.53 65.94
C ALA A 321 17.29 -43.88 65.76
N THR A 322 17.81 -42.86 66.49
CA THR A 322 17.32 -41.87 67.52
C THR A 322 18.31 -40.68 67.77
N GLN A 323 17.77 -39.47 68.06
CA GLN A 323 18.23 -38.34 68.94
C GLN A 323 19.68 -37.71 69.00
N ALA A 324 19.75 -36.40 68.68
CA ALA A 324 20.26 -35.21 69.46
C ALA A 324 21.71 -35.16 70.07
N PRO A 325 22.19 -34.05 70.72
CA PRO A 325 21.87 -32.59 70.71
C PRO A 325 23.11 -31.62 70.59
N SER A 326 22.90 -30.29 70.46
CA SER A 326 23.72 -29.13 70.97
C SER A 326 23.37 -27.83 70.21
N GLY A 327 23.50 -26.58 70.70
CA GLY A 327 23.81 -26.01 72.03
C GLY A 327 23.87 -24.46 71.94
N GLN A 328 23.42 -23.69 72.95
CA GLN A 328 23.35 -22.20 72.94
C GLN A 328 24.40 -21.52 73.85
N ALA A 329 24.78 -20.26 73.55
CA ALA A 329 25.25 -19.23 74.50
C ALA A 329 25.26 -17.81 73.82
N PRO A 330 25.36 -16.65 74.53
CA PRO A 330 24.28 -16.06 75.35
C PRO A 330 24.11 -14.51 75.27
N ALA A 331 22.93 -13.99 75.70
CA ALA A 331 22.60 -12.67 76.35
C ALA A 331 23.06 -11.30 75.73
N ALA A 332 22.37 -10.15 75.91
CA ALA A 332 21.47 -9.72 76.99
C ALA A 332 20.41 -8.60 76.65
N GLN A 333 19.24 -8.72 77.32
CA GLN A 333 18.33 -7.70 77.91
C GLN A 333 17.64 -6.54 77.12
N ALA A 334 16.31 -6.72 76.91
CA ALA A 334 15.14 -5.93 77.41
C ALA A 334 15.03 -4.39 77.16
N PRO A 335 13.83 -3.81 76.84
CA PRO A 335 12.63 -3.94 77.68
C PRO A 335 11.18 -3.89 77.06
N GLN A 336 10.23 -4.47 77.82
CA GLN A 336 8.82 -4.07 78.07
C GLN A 336 7.67 -4.21 77.04
N SER A 337 6.50 -4.60 77.56
CA SER A 337 5.19 -4.83 76.94
C SER A 337 4.26 -3.59 77.02
N PRO A 338 3.08 -3.49 76.35
CA PRO A 338 1.93 -4.39 76.55
C PRO A 338 1.16 -4.81 75.28
N ALA A 339 0.17 -5.70 75.44
CA ALA A 339 -0.69 -6.18 74.36
C ALA A 339 -1.63 -5.09 73.82
N GLY A 340 -1.49 -4.77 72.53
CA GLY A 340 -2.44 -3.96 71.76
C GLY A 340 -3.49 -4.82 71.06
N GLN A 341 -4.68 -4.25 70.86
CA GLN A 341 -5.82 -4.90 70.20
C GLN A 341 -5.46 -5.35 68.77
N ALA A 342 -6.01 -6.48 68.32
CA ALA A 342 -5.92 -6.88 66.93
C ALA A 342 -6.62 -5.82 66.06
N ALA A 343 -5.83 -5.03 65.32
CA ALA A 343 -6.37 -4.15 64.30
C ALA A 343 -7.09 -5.02 63.27
N GLN A 344 -8.36 -4.70 63.00
CA GLN A 344 -9.04 -5.25 61.84
C GLN A 344 -8.20 -4.91 60.60
N ALA A 345 -7.95 -5.91 59.74
CA ALA A 345 -7.34 -5.64 58.45
C ALA A 345 -8.18 -4.56 57.74
N PRO A 346 -7.56 -3.54 57.11
CA PRO A 346 -8.32 -2.54 56.38
C PRO A 346 -9.21 -3.26 55.37
N ALA A 347 -10.50 -2.92 55.37
CA ALA A 347 -11.46 -3.54 54.45
C ALA A 347 -10.93 -3.40 53.02
N ALA A 348 -10.94 -4.50 52.26
CA ALA A 348 -10.56 -4.47 50.86
C ALA A 348 -11.36 -3.36 50.15
N PRO A 349 -10.72 -2.54 49.30
CA PRO A 349 -11.39 -1.39 48.70
C PRO A 349 -12.63 -1.85 47.93
N VAL A 350 -13.79 -1.28 48.28
CA VAL A 350 -15.08 -1.71 47.73
C VAL A 350 -15.08 -1.49 46.22
N CYS A 351 -15.37 -2.55 45.48
CA CYS A 351 -15.47 -2.47 44.03
C CYS A 351 -16.87 -1.99 43.61
N ILE A 352 -16.92 -0.92 42.80
CA ILE A 352 -18.14 -0.21 42.44
C ILE A 352 -18.39 -0.37 40.93
N PRO A 353 -19.57 -0.89 40.52
CA PRO A 353 -20.03 -0.82 39.13
C PRO A 353 -20.03 0.62 38.63
N THR A 354 -19.09 0.94 37.75
CA THR A 354 -18.88 2.29 37.22
C THR A 354 -19.13 2.28 35.72
N PRO A 355 -19.99 3.18 35.19
CA PRO A 355 -20.14 3.34 33.75
C PRO A 355 -18.86 3.94 33.16
N VAL A 356 -18.34 3.29 32.13
CA VAL A 356 -17.16 3.70 31.36
C VAL A 356 -17.57 3.76 29.90
N GLU A 357 -17.44 4.93 29.29
CA GLU A 357 -17.58 5.04 27.83
C GLU A 357 -16.39 4.32 27.18
N ARG A 358 -16.68 3.22 26.48
CA ARG A 358 -15.74 2.57 25.58
C ARG A 358 -16.17 2.80 24.14
N THR A 359 -15.22 2.67 23.24
CA THR A 359 -15.49 2.59 21.80
C THR A 359 -16.24 1.31 21.48
N ALA A 360 -17.42 1.40 20.85
CA ALA A 360 -18.14 0.20 20.44
C ALA A 360 -17.52 -0.40 19.17
N SER A 361 -17.73 -1.71 18.94
CA SER A 361 -17.46 -2.31 17.64
C SER A 361 -18.55 -1.90 16.64
N GLY A 362 -18.15 -1.20 15.58
CA GLY A 362 -19.03 -0.89 14.46
C GLY A 362 -19.25 -2.10 13.56
N GLY A 363 -20.28 -2.06 12.72
CA GLY A 363 -20.50 -3.07 11.70
C GLY A 363 -19.40 -2.99 10.63
N ALA A 364 -18.41 -3.87 10.72
CA ALA A 364 -17.31 -3.96 9.77
C ALA A 364 -17.67 -4.92 8.63
N SER A 365 -17.40 -4.52 7.37
CA SER A 365 -17.64 -5.38 6.20
C SER A 365 -16.80 -4.99 4.99
N GLY A 366 -16.64 -5.94 4.07
CA GLY A 366 -15.90 -5.77 2.81
C GLY A 366 -14.64 -6.63 2.72
N SER A 367 -14.17 -6.80 1.49
CA SER A 367 -12.93 -7.47 1.15
C SER A 367 -12.44 -7.04 -0.22
N HIS A 368 -11.13 -7.02 -0.41
CA HIS A 368 -10.49 -6.77 -1.71
C HIS A 368 -9.38 -7.79 -1.97
N THR A 369 -9.22 -8.19 -3.23
CA THR A 369 -8.13 -9.08 -3.66
C THR A 369 -7.09 -8.26 -4.41
N ILE A 370 -5.94 -8.09 -3.79
CA ILE A 370 -4.77 -7.47 -4.40
C ILE A 370 -4.20 -8.48 -5.41
N PRO A 371 -3.99 -8.09 -6.68
CA PRO A 371 -3.44 -8.99 -7.69
C PRO A 371 -2.02 -9.48 -7.36
N ALA A 372 -1.56 -10.47 -8.11
CA ALA A 372 -0.20 -10.96 -8.02
C ALA A 372 0.85 -9.87 -8.30
N ASN A 373 1.94 -9.88 -7.54
CA ASN A 373 3.09 -9.01 -7.74
C ASN A 373 2.75 -7.50 -7.80
N THR A 374 1.84 -7.06 -6.94
CA THR A 374 1.25 -5.73 -6.98
C THR A 374 1.60 -4.95 -5.72
N HIS A 375 1.79 -3.65 -5.89
CA HIS A 375 2.00 -2.65 -4.85
C HIS A 375 1.01 -1.51 -5.11
N VAL A 376 0.11 -1.22 -4.17
CA VAL A 376 -0.96 -0.23 -4.36
C VAL A 376 -1.26 0.55 -3.09
N HIS A 377 -1.63 1.83 -3.25
CA HIS A 377 -2.02 2.72 -2.15
C HIS A 377 -3.50 3.09 -2.23
N PRO A 378 -4.38 2.46 -1.42
CA PRO A 378 -5.75 2.92 -1.25
C PRO A 378 -5.79 4.15 -0.32
N ASN A 379 -6.90 4.86 -0.34
CA ASN A 379 -7.22 5.89 0.64
C ASN A 379 -7.76 5.22 1.91
N TRP A 380 -7.23 5.57 3.09
CA TRP A 380 -7.82 5.22 4.38
C TRP A 380 -8.44 6.48 4.98
N VAL A 381 -9.73 6.46 5.31
CA VAL A 381 -10.46 7.61 5.87
C VAL A 381 -11.04 7.27 7.24
N PHE A 382 -10.88 8.18 8.20
CA PHE A 382 -11.41 8.09 9.57
C PHE A 382 -12.17 9.37 9.93
N THR A 383 -13.38 9.27 10.50
CA THR A 383 -14.23 10.46 10.74
C THR A 383 -14.13 11.09 12.13
N GLN A 384 -13.45 10.46 13.09
CA GLN A 384 -13.27 11.01 14.44
C GLN A 384 -11.86 10.74 14.97
N PRO A 385 -11.29 11.62 15.81
CA PRO A 385 -10.04 11.33 16.51
C PRO A 385 -10.25 10.26 17.61
N GLY A 386 -9.18 9.54 17.93
CA GLY A 386 -9.13 8.44 18.89
C GLY A 386 -8.42 7.21 18.33
N THR A 387 -8.30 6.17 19.14
CA THR A 387 -7.67 4.90 18.71
C THR A 387 -8.67 4.01 17.99
N TYR A 388 -8.26 3.50 16.83
CA TYR A 388 -8.95 2.48 16.06
C TYR A 388 -8.14 1.18 16.05
N THR A 389 -8.81 0.05 16.21
CA THR A 389 -8.23 -1.27 15.91
C THR A 389 -9.01 -1.93 14.78
N VAL A 390 -8.28 -2.38 13.76
CA VAL A 390 -8.84 -2.92 12.50
C VAL A 390 -8.37 -4.35 12.34
N GLY A 391 -9.24 -5.30 12.65
CA GLY A 391 -9.01 -6.73 12.43
C GLY A 391 -9.14 -7.08 10.95
N LEU A 392 -8.14 -7.79 10.42
CA LEU A 392 -8.09 -8.23 9.03
C LEU A 392 -7.83 -9.75 8.96
N ALA A 393 -8.49 -10.42 8.03
CA ALA A 393 -8.14 -11.77 7.59
C ALA A 393 -7.46 -11.68 6.21
N LEU A 394 -6.30 -12.30 6.10
CA LEU A 394 -5.49 -12.37 4.88
C LEU A 394 -5.57 -13.79 4.33
N ASN A 395 -5.97 -13.94 3.07
CA ASN A 395 -6.14 -15.24 2.41
C ASN A 395 -5.35 -15.29 1.10
N ALA A 396 -4.67 -16.41 0.85
CA ALA A 396 -3.95 -16.66 -0.40
C ALA A 396 -4.07 -18.14 -0.80
N THR A 397 -3.73 -18.45 -2.05
CA THR A 397 -3.71 -19.83 -2.57
C THR A 397 -2.27 -20.25 -2.83
N ALA A 398 -1.79 -21.31 -2.19
CA ALA A 398 -0.49 -21.92 -2.45
C ALA A 398 -0.43 -22.51 -3.87
N LYS A 399 0.78 -22.69 -4.42
CA LYS A 399 0.96 -23.24 -5.78
C LYS A 399 0.49 -24.69 -5.96
N ASP A 400 0.30 -25.43 -4.87
CA ASP A 400 -0.32 -26.76 -4.84
C ASP A 400 -1.86 -26.75 -4.75
N GLY A 401 -2.47 -25.55 -4.67
CA GLY A 401 -3.91 -25.34 -4.50
C GLY A 401 -4.37 -25.23 -3.04
N THR A 402 -3.48 -25.38 -2.05
CA THR A 402 -3.83 -25.25 -0.63
C THR A 402 -4.20 -23.82 -0.29
N ARG A 403 -5.35 -23.60 0.37
CA ARG A 403 -5.70 -22.27 0.89
C ARG A 403 -4.90 -21.97 2.15
N LEU A 404 -4.13 -20.88 2.12
CA LEU A 404 -3.45 -20.32 3.28
C LEU A 404 -4.26 -19.15 3.84
N SER A 405 -4.31 -19.02 5.17
CA SER A 405 -5.05 -17.96 5.84
C SER A 405 -4.34 -17.54 7.12
N THR A 406 -4.44 -16.26 7.45
CA THR A 406 -3.91 -15.68 8.69
C THR A 406 -4.74 -14.45 9.08
N THR A 407 -4.59 -13.97 10.31
CA THR A 407 -5.30 -12.78 10.81
C THR A 407 -4.34 -11.82 11.49
N THR A 408 -4.62 -10.52 11.38
CA THR A 408 -3.85 -9.49 12.07
C THR A 408 -4.75 -8.33 12.51
N THR A 409 -4.19 -7.42 13.30
CA THR A 409 -4.86 -6.19 13.73
C THR A 409 -3.93 -5.01 13.45
N LEU A 410 -4.43 -4.02 12.71
CA LEU A 410 -3.77 -2.72 12.58
C LEU A 410 -4.28 -1.77 13.66
N THR A 411 -3.39 -0.95 14.23
CA THR A 411 -3.75 0.08 15.22
C THR A 411 -3.51 1.46 14.62
N PHE A 412 -4.52 2.34 14.67
CA PHE A 412 -4.41 3.74 14.23
C PHE A 412 -4.71 4.69 15.39
N ASN A 413 -3.86 5.67 15.62
CA ASN A 413 -4.06 6.73 16.62
C ASN A 413 -4.43 8.02 15.89
N VAL A 414 -5.73 8.23 15.69
CA VAL A 414 -6.28 9.32 14.88
C VAL A 414 -6.34 10.61 15.69
N GLY A 415 -5.85 11.72 15.13
CA GLY A 415 -5.66 12.98 15.85
C GLY A 415 -4.48 12.94 16.83
N GLY A 416 -3.56 11.98 16.70
CA GLY A 416 -2.45 11.76 17.63
C GLY A 416 -1.25 11.07 16.99
N ASN A 417 -0.33 10.61 17.84
CA ASN A 417 0.91 9.95 17.43
C ASN A 417 0.88 8.44 17.67
N GLY A 418 1.71 7.72 16.92
CA GLY A 418 1.98 6.30 17.11
C GLY A 418 3.49 6.00 16.98
N THR A 419 3.83 4.74 16.73
CA THR A 419 5.21 4.32 16.39
C THR A 419 5.56 4.60 14.92
N ALA A 420 4.57 4.63 14.03
CA ALA A 420 4.69 5.02 12.63
C ALA A 420 3.91 6.33 12.38
N ASN A 421 4.61 7.46 12.23
CA ASN A 421 3.99 8.79 12.02
C ASN A 421 4.25 9.39 10.62
N SER A 422 5.17 8.78 9.84
CA SER A 422 5.61 9.27 8.54
C SER A 422 6.39 8.17 7.82
N GLY A 423 6.57 8.29 6.51
CA GLY A 423 7.28 7.30 5.69
C GLY A 423 6.34 6.26 5.07
N HIS A 424 6.93 5.39 4.26
CA HIS A 424 6.22 4.46 3.39
C HIS A 424 6.09 3.07 4.04
N TYR A 425 4.87 2.52 4.07
CA TYR A 425 4.54 1.24 4.67
C TYR A 425 3.60 0.43 3.79
N ASP A 426 3.74 -0.89 3.72
CA ASP A 426 2.78 -1.74 2.99
C ASP A 426 2.33 -2.94 3.80
N LEU A 427 1.01 -3.11 3.97
CA LEU A 427 0.47 -4.36 4.47
C LEU A 427 0.55 -5.44 3.39
N GLY A 428 1.26 -6.52 3.68
CA GLY A 428 1.30 -7.70 2.86
C GLY A 428 1.30 -8.98 3.69
N ALA A 429 1.80 -10.04 3.07
CA ALA A 429 2.04 -11.29 3.76
C ALA A 429 3.39 -11.89 3.34
N VAL A 430 3.98 -12.63 4.27
CA VAL A 430 5.13 -13.51 4.00
C VAL A 430 4.67 -14.95 4.19
N VAL A 431 5.33 -15.88 3.49
CA VAL A 431 5.21 -17.31 3.80
C VAL A 431 6.48 -17.77 4.51
N ASP A 432 6.32 -18.45 5.63
CA ASP A 432 7.41 -19.04 6.42
C ASP A 432 6.95 -20.41 6.94
N GLY A 433 7.79 -21.44 6.82
CA GLY A 433 7.43 -22.83 7.15
C GLY A 433 6.17 -23.36 6.42
N GLY A 434 5.81 -22.77 5.28
CA GLY A 434 4.54 -23.07 4.57
C GLY A 434 3.29 -22.43 5.19
N GLN A 435 3.44 -21.62 6.25
CA GLN A 435 2.36 -20.85 6.88
C GLN A 435 2.35 -19.41 6.38
N LEU A 436 1.16 -18.83 6.25
CA LEU A 436 1.00 -17.41 5.91
C LEU A 436 1.08 -16.56 7.17
N ARG A 437 1.90 -15.49 7.13
CA ARG A 437 2.02 -14.51 8.21
C ARG A 437 1.78 -13.11 7.65
N ALA A 438 0.87 -12.37 8.25
CA ALA A 438 0.69 -10.94 7.94
C ALA A 438 1.94 -10.16 8.35
N ALA A 439 2.34 -9.20 7.52
CA ALA A 439 3.52 -8.38 7.77
C ALA A 439 3.34 -6.99 7.17
N VAL A 440 3.89 -5.97 7.83
CA VAL A 440 4.02 -4.63 7.23
C VAL A 440 5.46 -4.44 6.79
N LYS A 441 5.67 -4.20 5.50
CA LYS A 441 6.96 -3.70 4.98
C LYS A 441 7.10 -2.25 5.46
N ASP A 442 8.16 -1.95 6.20
CA ASP A 442 8.59 -0.58 6.51
C ASP A 442 9.76 -0.24 5.58
N ASP A 443 9.55 0.63 4.61
CA ASP A 443 10.57 0.93 3.61
C ASP A 443 11.76 1.69 4.21
N ASN A 444 11.57 2.36 5.36
CA ASN A 444 12.62 3.11 6.04
C ASN A 444 13.73 2.19 6.59
N SER A 445 13.35 1.01 7.07
CA SER A 445 14.28 -0.03 7.54
C SER A 445 14.48 -1.18 6.55
N GLY A 446 13.60 -1.30 5.54
CA GLY A 446 13.51 -2.46 4.64
C GLY A 446 12.94 -3.71 5.31
N GLN A 447 12.43 -3.63 6.54
CA GLN A 447 12.00 -4.79 7.33
C GLN A 447 10.52 -5.13 7.15
N TRP A 448 10.20 -6.43 7.25
CA TRP A 448 8.83 -6.95 7.23
C TRP A 448 8.35 -7.23 8.65
N LEU A 449 7.88 -6.17 9.29
CA LEU A 449 7.51 -6.08 10.69
C LEU A 449 6.21 -6.85 11.00
N ASP A 450 6.05 -7.27 12.25
CA ASP A 450 4.74 -7.69 12.78
C ASP A 450 3.81 -6.47 12.84
N PRO A 451 2.61 -6.49 12.20
CA PRO A 451 1.69 -5.36 12.24
C PRO A 451 1.28 -4.97 13.67
N ALA A 452 1.31 -5.90 14.64
CA ALA A 452 1.01 -5.62 16.04
C ALA A 452 2.11 -4.79 16.77
N SER A 453 3.30 -4.67 16.19
CA SER A 453 4.36 -3.79 16.69
C SER A 453 4.19 -2.32 16.24
N LEU A 454 3.27 -2.08 15.30
CA LEU A 454 3.02 -0.77 14.72
C LEU A 454 1.73 -0.13 15.24
N SER A 455 1.80 1.18 15.46
CA SER A 455 0.65 2.06 15.62
C SER A 455 0.81 3.24 14.67
N PHE A 456 -0.13 3.42 13.76
CA PHE A 456 -0.10 4.47 12.75
C PHE A 456 -0.67 5.76 13.34
N GLY A 457 0.17 6.77 13.56
CA GLY A 457 -0.22 8.08 14.07
C GLY A 457 -0.73 8.97 12.94
N LEU A 458 -2.01 9.36 12.98
CA LEU A 458 -2.61 10.30 12.03
C LEU A 458 -2.79 11.66 12.70
N GLY A 459 -1.69 12.43 12.75
CA GLY A 459 -1.69 13.79 13.28
C GLY A 459 -2.40 14.80 12.37
N GLU A 460 -2.23 16.08 12.66
CA GLU A 460 -2.90 17.17 11.93
C GLU A 460 -2.55 17.25 10.43
N ALA A 461 -1.38 16.73 10.01
CA ALA A 461 -1.03 16.62 8.59
C ALA A 461 -1.93 15.66 7.80
N ALA A 462 -2.56 14.69 8.47
CA ALA A 462 -3.54 13.78 7.88
C ALA A 462 -4.95 14.39 7.83
N ALA A 463 -5.19 15.54 8.46
CA ALA A 463 -6.52 16.09 8.59
C ALA A 463 -6.94 16.92 7.37
N THR A 464 -8.12 16.64 6.83
CA THR A 464 -8.69 17.34 5.67
C THR A 464 -10.20 17.45 5.78
N THR A 465 -10.83 18.07 4.78
CA THR A 465 -12.29 18.19 4.66
C THR A 465 -12.81 17.17 3.66
N ALA A 466 -13.85 16.43 4.02
CA ALA A 466 -14.51 15.47 3.16
C ALA A 466 -15.10 16.15 1.90
N PRO A 467 -14.76 15.71 0.69
CA PRO A 467 -15.45 16.12 -0.53
C PRO A 467 -16.89 15.57 -0.57
N ALA A 468 -17.73 16.10 -1.46
CA ALA A 468 -18.97 15.42 -1.84
C ALA A 468 -18.67 14.14 -2.63
N GLY A 469 -19.44 13.07 -2.42
CA GLY A 469 -19.25 11.78 -3.10
C GLY A 469 -18.52 10.71 -2.30
N ILE A 470 -18.14 10.98 -1.04
CA ILE A 470 -17.69 9.96 -0.08
C ILE A 470 -18.68 9.71 1.06
N ASP A 471 -19.97 9.98 0.82
CA ASP A 471 -21.06 9.94 1.81
C ASP A 471 -21.29 8.57 2.48
N PHE A 472 -20.69 7.50 1.92
CA PHE A 472 -20.62 6.18 2.56
C PHE A 472 -19.76 6.18 3.84
N VAL A 473 -18.74 7.05 3.93
CA VAL A 473 -17.87 7.23 5.09
C VAL A 473 -18.08 8.58 5.78
N ALA A 474 -18.16 9.70 5.06
CA ALA A 474 -18.23 11.04 5.63
C ALA A 474 -19.10 11.98 4.79
N GLY A 475 -19.88 12.84 5.43
CA GLY A 475 -20.66 13.87 4.77
C GLY A 475 -19.78 14.99 4.20
N ALA A 476 -20.18 15.57 3.06
CA ALA A 476 -19.45 16.67 2.44
C ALA A 476 -19.26 17.85 3.42
N GLY A 477 -18.02 18.32 3.59
CA GLY A 477 -17.68 19.39 4.53
C GLY A 477 -17.32 18.93 5.95
N GLU A 478 -17.51 17.64 6.29
CA GLU A 478 -17.04 17.08 7.56
C GLU A 478 -15.51 17.06 7.62
N ARG A 479 -14.95 17.21 8.83
CA ARG A 479 -13.51 17.01 9.06
C ARG A 479 -13.22 15.51 9.14
N ILE A 480 -12.23 15.06 8.39
CA ILE A 480 -11.76 13.68 8.36
C ILE A 480 -10.24 13.64 8.55
N TYR A 481 -9.73 12.47 8.94
CA TYR A 481 -8.31 12.14 8.93
C TYR A 481 -8.08 11.08 7.86
N MET A 482 -7.02 11.24 7.08
CA MET A 482 -6.80 10.49 5.84
C MET A 482 -5.33 10.06 5.68
N ILE A 483 -5.12 8.79 5.33
CA ILE A 483 -3.94 8.35 4.59
C ILE A 483 -4.35 8.37 3.12
N SER A 484 -3.73 9.23 2.31
CA SER A 484 -4.11 9.37 0.89
C SER A 484 -3.45 8.33 0.00
N SER A 485 -4.04 8.08 -1.18
CA SER A 485 -3.40 7.26 -2.22
C SER A 485 -2.08 7.85 -2.73
N SER A 486 -1.85 9.15 -2.48
CA SER A 486 -0.58 9.84 -2.72
C SER A 486 0.10 10.21 -1.41
N GLN A 487 1.43 10.22 -1.40
CA GLN A 487 2.22 10.50 -0.20
C GLN A 487 2.02 11.92 0.34
N VAL A 488 1.81 12.05 1.65
CA VAL A 488 1.71 13.34 2.35
C VAL A 488 2.77 13.39 3.44
N SER A 489 3.61 14.43 3.43
CA SER A 489 4.67 14.62 4.43
C SER A 489 4.09 14.70 5.85
N GLY A 490 4.61 13.88 6.76
CA GLY A 490 4.10 13.80 8.14
C GLY A 490 2.83 12.95 8.30
N VAL A 491 2.51 12.11 7.31
CA VAL A 491 1.47 11.07 7.37
C VAL A 491 2.12 9.72 7.03
N PRO A 492 1.86 8.63 7.77
CA PRO A 492 2.35 7.31 7.38
C PRO A 492 1.59 6.84 6.15
N TRP A 493 2.30 6.59 5.05
CA TRP A 493 1.70 6.21 3.77
C TRP A 493 1.56 4.70 3.68
N LEU A 494 0.37 4.21 4.06
CA LEU A 494 0.04 2.78 4.18
C LEU A 494 -0.64 2.22 2.93
N GLY A 495 0.15 1.49 2.13
CA GLY A 495 -0.30 0.71 0.99
C GLY A 495 -0.55 -0.76 1.31
N ALA A 496 -0.62 -1.56 0.26
CA ALA A 496 -0.64 -3.01 0.33
C ALA A 496 0.24 -3.64 -0.76
N ASN A 497 0.92 -4.74 -0.42
CA ASN A 497 1.99 -5.31 -1.24
C ASN A 497 1.94 -6.86 -1.27
N THR A 498 2.01 -7.43 -2.48
CA THR A 498 2.09 -8.88 -2.75
C THR A 498 3.43 -9.30 -3.38
N GLN A 499 4.46 -8.46 -3.25
CA GLN A 499 5.76 -8.61 -3.90
C GLN A 499 6.81 -9.35 -3.05
N HIS A 500 6.54 -9.68 -1.77
CA HIS A 500 7.50 -10.39 -0.93
C HIS A 500 7.96 -11.72 -1.59
N PRO A 501 9.29 -11.99 -1.70
CA PRO A 501 9.80 -13.16 -2.41
C PRO A 501 9.18 -14.48 -1.95
N SER A 502 9.15 -14.77 -0.65
CA SER A 502 8.60 -16.05 -0.16
C SER A 502 7.09 -16.19 -0.42
N PHE A 503 6.36 -15.08 -0.51
CA PHE A 503 4.93 -15.10 -0.84
C PHE A 503 4.72 -15.41 -2.33
N ARG A 504 5.45 -14.75 -3.22
CA ARG A 504 5.43 -15.02 -4.67
C ARG A 504 5.97 -16.41 -5.03
N GLU A 505 6.93 -16.92 -4.26
CA GLU A 505 7.50 -18.25 -4.45
C GLU A 505 6.54 -19.37 -4.02
N ALA A 506 5.79 -19.18 -2.93
CA ALA A 506 4.88 -20.20 -2.39
C ALA A 506 3.44 -20.15 -2.93
N THR A 507 2.96 -18.99 -3.40
CA THR A 507 1.54 -18.76 -3.75
C THR A 507 1.28 -18.48 -5.22
N THR A 508 0.01 -18.41 -5.62
CA THR A 508 -0.43 -17.86 -6.92
C THR A 508 -0.24 -16.34 -7.02
N GLY A 509 0.14 -15.66 -5.92
CA GLY A 509 0.45 -14.24 -5.85
C GLY A 509 -0.74 -13.35 -5.46
N GLU A 510 -1.99 -13.79 -5.61
CA GLU A 510 -3.14 -13.02 -5.18
C GLU A 510 -3.32 -13.05 -3.65
N LEU A 511 -3.66 -11.90 -3.05
CA LEU A 511 -3.89 -11.76 -1.61
C LEU A 511 -5.24 -11.08 -1.35
N THR A 512 -6.19 -11.83 -0.79
CA THR A 512 -7.48 -11.27 -0.36
C THR A 512 -7.38 -10.75 1.07
N LEU A 513 -7.55 -9.44 1.24
CA LEU A 513 -7.78 -8.78 2.53
C LEU A 513 -9.30 -8.73 2.79
N SER A 514 -9.75 -9.21 3.95
CA SER A 514 -11.14 -9.08 4.41
C SER A 514 -11.16 -8.44 5.80
N VAL A 515 -12.01 -7.43 6.03
CA VAL A 515 -12.16 -6.87 7.38
C VAL A 515 -12.98 -7.82 8.26
N THR A 516 -12.49 -8.10 9.46
CA THR A 516 -13.14 -8.97 10.45
C THR A 516 -13.71 -8.18 11.63
N SER A 517 -13.08 -7.05 11.97
CA SER A 517 -13.58 -6.15 13.01
C SER A 517 -13.05 -4.73 12.82
N VAL A 518 -13.82 -3.74 13.28
CA VAL A 518 -13.33 -2.38 13.51
C VAL A 518 -13.90 -1.89 14.84
N SER A 519 -13.02 -1.63 15.80
CA SER A 519 -13.34 -0.80 16.96
C SER A 519 -12.78 0.60 16.68
N GLY A 520 -13.62 1.62 16.77
CA GLY A 520 -13.25 3.00 16.45
C GLY A 520 -14.38 3.99 16.78
N PRO A 521 -14.05 5.20 17.29
CA PRO A 521 -15.08 6.16 17.72
C PRO A 521 -15.96 6.62 16.55
N GLY A 522 -15.34 6.89 15.39
CA GLY A 522 -16.03 7.24 14.16
C GLY A 522 -16.12 6.11 13.14
N LYS A 523 -16.59 6.45 11.94
CA LYS A 523 -16.56 5.59 10.75
C LYS A 523 -15.13 5.44 10.24
N MET A 524 -14.90 4.35 9.50
CA MET A 524 -13.67 4.13 8.73
C MET A 524 -14.01 3.52 7.37
N ALA A 525 -13.28 3.89 6.32
CA ALA A 525 -13.32 3.18 5.04
C ALA A 525 -11.95 3.16 4.35
N VAL A 526 -11.71 2.10 3.58
CA VAL A 526 -10.57 1.91 2.69
C VAL A 526 -11.06 1.74 1.26
N PHE A 527 -10.56 2.56 0.34
CA PHE A 527 -11.00 2.56 -1.06
C PHE A 527 -9.94 3.14 -2.00
N GLU A 528 -9.87 2.60 -3.22
CA GLU A 528 -9.06 3.17 -4.30
C GLU A 528 -9.53 4.58 -4.68
N SER A 529 -8.60 5.40 -5.14
CA SER A 529 -8.95 6.61 -5.88
C SER A 529 -9.68 6.24 -7.18
N GLY A 530 -10.62 7.08 -7.62
CA GLY A 530 -11.30 6.88 -8.89
C GLY A 530 -10.38 7.17 -10.09
N THR A 531 -10.69 6.58 -11.24
CA THR A 531 -10.06 6.99 -12.51
C THR A 531 -10.46 8.42 -12.89
N PHE A 532 -9.76 9.05 -13.82
CA PHE A 532 -9.92 10.47 -14.17
C PHE A 532 -11.39 10.93 -14.39
N GLY A 533 -11.84 11.83 -13.51
CA GLY A 533 -13.21 12.32 -13.44
C GLY A 533 -14.13 11.53 -12.49
N GLN A 534 -13.62 10.52 -11.80
CA GLN A 534 -14.26 9.79 -10.71
C GLN A 534 -13.51 10.06 -9.41
N LEU A 535 -14.22 10.13 -8.29
CA LEU A 535 -13.63 10.39 -6.98
C LEU A 535 -13.14 9.11 -6.29
N VAL A 536 -13.90 8.02 -6.46
CA VAL A 536 -13.78 6.76 -5.71
C VAL A 536 -13.75 5.61 -6.71
N GLY A 537 -12.74 4.74 -6.58
CA GLY A 537 -12.60 3.49 -7.30
C GLY A 537 -13.32 2.35 -6.57
N GLN A 538 -12.68 1.19 -6.41
CA GLN A 538 -13.27 0.13 -5.59
C GLN A 538 -13.18 0.46 -4.10
N GLN A 539 -14.29 0.26 -3.39
CA GLN A 539 -14.28 0.21 -1.92
C GLN A 539 -13.81 -1.17 -1.49
N TRP A 540 -12.74 -1.22 -0.70
CA TRP A 540 -12.16 -2.46 -0.21
C TRP A 540 -12.94 -2.98 0.98
N PHE A 541 -13.04 -2.15 2.02
CA PHE A 541 -13.76 -2.46 3.26
C PHE A 541 -13.97 -1.21 4.10
N GLY A 542 -14.83 -1.30 5.11
CA GLY A 542 -15.06 -0.22 6.05
C GLY A 542 -15.90 -0.63 7.24
N SER A 543 -16.27 0.36 8.04
CA SER A 543 -17.13 0.23 9.22
C SER A 543 -18.07 1.42 9.34
N SER A 544 -19.30 1.12 9.74
CA SER A 544 -20.34 2.12 10.07
C SER A 544 -19.99 3.03 11.25
N GLY A 545 -18.86 2.76 11.93
CA GLY A 545 -18.53 3.32 13.24
C GLY A 545 -19.34 2.66 14.35
N GLY A 546 -18.74 2.54 15.53
CA GLY A 546 -19.44 2.06 16.73
C GLY A 546 -20.06 3.19 17.55
N GLY A 547 -19.50 4.40 17.45
CA GLY A 547 -19.72 5.44 18.47
C GLY A 547 -19.10 5.05 19.80
N THR A 548 -19.55 5.67 20.88
CA THR A 548 -19.26 5.22 22.24
C THR A 548 -20.42 4.37 22.78
N GLU A 549 -20.07 3.29 23.47
CA GLU A 549 -20.97 2.50 24.30
C GLU A 549 -20.57 2.59 25.77
N THR A 550 -21.56 2.84 26.63
CA THR A 550 -21.36 2.70 28.08
C THR A 550 -21.24 1.22 28.43
N VAL A 551 -20.04 0.77 28.80
CA VAL A 551 -19.86 -0.50 29.51
C VAL A 551 -19.78 -0.26 31.00
N TRP A 552 -19.98 -1.31 31.78
CA TRP A 552 -19.88 -1.26 33.24
C TRP A 552 -18.67 -2.07 33.69
N GLU A 553 -17.79 -1.39 34.42
CA GLU A 553 -16.53 -1.94 34.93
C GLU A 553 -16.46 -1.78 36.44
N GLY A 554 -15.74 -2.69 37.10
CA GLY A 554 -15.43 -2.53 38.52
C GLY A 554 -14.33 -1.49 38.71
N ARG A 555 -14.63 -0.45 39.48
CA ARG A 555 -13.63 0.54 39.92
C ARG A 555 -13.70 0.79 41.41
N THR A 556 -12.54 0.99 42.02
CA THR A 556 -12.42 1.46 43.40
C THR A 556 -12.80 2.95 43.48
N ALA A 557 -12.97 3.47 44.70
CA ALA A 557 -13.31 4.89 44.90
C ALA A 557 -12.24 5.88 44.37
N ASP A 558 -10.99 5.43 44.25
CA ASP A 558 -9.85 6.14 43.64
C ASP A 558 -9.66 5.83 42.14
N GLY A 559 -10.62 5.11 41.51
CA GLY A 559 -10.71 4.89 40.07
C GLY A 559 -9.90 3.71 39.51
N GLN A 560 -9.15 3.00 40.36
CA GLN A 560 -8.38 1.82 39.96
C GLN A 560 -9.30 0.66 39.56
N PRO A 561 -8.94 -0.15 38.55
CA PRO A 561 -9.71 -1.34 38.20
C PRO A 561 -9.81 -2.34 39.36
N CYS A 562 -10.97 -2.96 39.50
CA CYS A 562 -11.21 -4.06 40.43
C CYS A 562 -12.25 -5.03 39.88
N GLU A 563 -12.33 -6.22 40.48
CA GLU A 563 -13.29 -7.26 40.09
C GLU A 563 -14.65 -7.02 40.76
N LEU A 564 -15.72 -7.04 39.95
CA LEU A 564 -17.09 -7.02 40.44
C LEU A 564 -17.48 -8.39 41.00
N SER A 565 -18.28 -8.42 42.06
CA SER A 565 -18.80 -9.67 42.60
C SER A 565 -19.77 -10.34 41.60
N PRO A 566 -19.95 -11.67 41.65
CA PRO A 566 -20.94 -12.36 40.82
C PRO A 566 -22.37 -11.82 40.99
N GLU A 567 -22.72 -11.29 42.17
CA GLU A 567 -24.01 -10.64 42.42
C GLU A 567 -24.14 -9.29 41.70
N GLN A 568 -23.06 -8.50 41.66
CA GLN A 568 -23.00 -7.24 40.92
C GLN A 568 -23.07 -7.49 39.41
N ILE A 569 -22.36 -8.51 38.90
CA ILE A 569 -22.43 -8.96 37.50
C ILE A 569 -23.86 -9.38 37.15
N ALA A 570 -24.47 -10.30 37.92
CA ALA A 570 -25.84 -10.77 37.69
C ALA A 570 -26.91 -9.67 37.88
N GLN A 571 -26.62 -8.59 38.62
CA GLN A 571 -27.47 -7.40 38.65
C GLN A 571 -27.35 -6.60 37.36
N LEU A 572 -26.14 -6.28 36.90
CA LEU A 572 -25.88 -5.53 35.68
C LEU A 572 -26.48 -6.24 34.44
N GLU A 573 -26.35 -7.56 34.36
CA GLU A 573 -26.96 -8.37 33.29
C GLU A 573 -28.50 -8.32 33.31
N ARG A 574 -29.12 -8.41 34.49
CA ARG A 574 -30.58 -8.24 34.65
C ARG A 574 -31.06 -6.83 34.30
N GLU A 575 -30.22 -5.82 34.50
CA GLU A 575 -30.45 -4.43 34.09
C GLU A 575 -30.13 -4.15 32.61
N GLY A 576 -29.70 -5.17 31.85
CA GLY A 576 -29.36 -5.05 30.43
C GLY A 576 -28.09 -4.23 30.15
N LYS A 577 -27.20 -4.08 31.13
CA LYS A 577 -25.93 -3.34 30.98
C LYS A 577 -24.89 -4.21 30.27
N LYS A 578 -24.09 -3.61 29.38
CA LYS A 578 -22.89 -4.26 28.81
C LYS A 578 -21.76 -4.27 29.83
N LEU A 579 -21.07 -5.40 29.99
CA LEU A 579 -19.93 -5.55 30.90
C LEU A 579 -18.59 -5.25 30.19
N GLY A 580 -17.62 -4.73 30.94
CA GLY A 580 -16.25 -4.53 30.45
C GLY A 580 -15.45 -5.84 30.36
N ASN A 581 -14.43 -5.88 29.49
CA ASN A 581 -13.63 -7.10 29.27
C ASN A 581 -12.82 -7.52 30.51
N ASN A 582 -12.56 -6.60 31.46
CA ASN A 582 -11.82 -6.85 32.69
C ASN A 582 -12.62 -7.64 33.75
N LEU A 583 -13.78 -8.22 33.40
CA LEU A 583 -14.74 -8.81 34.33
C LEU A 583 -15.22 -10.23 33.98
N ALA A 584 -14.68 -10.86 32.94
CA ALA A 584 -15.01 -12.25 32.61
C ALA A 584 -14.04 -13.21 33.32
N HIS A 585 -14.40 -13.67 34.53
CA HIS A 585 -13.85 -14.92 35.05
C HIS A 585 -14.75 -16.09 34.65
N SER A 586 -14.10 -17.14 34.16
CA SER A 586 -14.72 -18.32 33.56
C SER A 586 -15.58 -19.07 34.57
N GLY A 587 -16.87 -19.19 34.28
CA GLY A 587 -17.76 -20.24 34.79
C GLY A 587 -17.43 -21.64 34.24
N SER A 588 -16.16 -21.92 33.99
CA SER A 588 -15.61 -23.23 33.67
C SER A 588 -14.40 -23.42 34.56
N GLU A 589 -14.39 -24.51 35.32
CA GLU A 589 -13.25 -24.90 36.14
C GLU A 589 -11.99 -25.04 35.27
N VAL A 590 -10.83 -24.78 35.86
CA VAL A 590 -9.56 -25.22 35.29
C VAL A 590 -9.53 -26.74 35.34
N ILE A 591 -9.94 -27.38 34.25
CA ILE A 591 -9.75 -28.82 34.07
C ILE A 591 -8.25 -29.03 33.89
N ASP A 592 -7.60 -29.47 34.96
CA ASP A 592 -6.26 -30.06 34.92
C ASP A 592 -6.25 -31.15 33.83
N PRO A 593 -5.39 -31.06 32.78
CA PRO A 593 -5.45 -31.93 31.61
C PRO A 593 -5.17 -33.43 31.88
N LEU A 594 -5.04 -33.83 33.14
CA LEU A 594 -4.90 -35.22 33.60
C LEU A 594 -6.20 -35.87 34.13
N ALA A 595 -7.33 -35.13 34.21
CA ALA A 595 -8.56 -35.61 34.86
C ALA A 595 -9.73 -36.02 33.93
N VAL A 596 -9.55 -36.02 32.60
CA VAL A 596 -10.61 -36.51 31.66
C VAL A 596 -10.38 -37.96 31.29
N THR A 597 -10.61 -38.87 32.24
CA THR A 597 -10.98 -40.26 31.94
C THR A 597 -11.93 -40.74 33.04
N LEU A 598 -13.03 -41.41 32.64
CA LEU A 598 -14.02 -42.08 33.50
C LEU A 598 -15.16 -41.22 34.13
N ALA A 599 -16.02 -40.64 33.30
CA ALA A 599 -17.36 -40.20 33.71
C ALA A 599 -18.42 -40.28 32.59
N LEU A 600 -18.58 -41.45 31.96
CA LEU A 600 -19.65 -41.67 30.96
C LEU A 600 -20.29 -43.07 31.09
N LEU A 601 -20.72 -43.38 32.31
CA LEU A 601 -21.61 -44.50 32.64
C LEU A 601 -22.61 -44.03 33.71
N CYS A 602 -23.85 -44.51 33.62
CA CYS A 602 -24.93 -44.37 34.62
C CYS A 602 -25.81 -43.08 34.62
N VAL A 603 -26.41 -42.71 33.48
CA VAL A 603 -27.85 -42.35 33.45
C VAL A 603 -28.50 -42.97 32.22
N GLY A 604 -29.09 -44.16 32.41
CA GLY A 604 -29.68 -44.96 31.33
C GLY A 604 -30.35 -46.22 31.85
N GLY A 605 -31.04 -46.11 32.99
CA GLY A 605 -31.61 -47.23 33.70
C GLY A 605 -32.95 -46.90 34.34
N VAL A 606 -33.88 -47.85 34.19
CA VAL A 606 -35.24 -47.92 34.76
C VAL A 606 -36.33 -47.18 33.96
N VAL A 607 -37.44 -47.92 33.75
CA VAL A 607 -38.68 -47.63 33.00
C VAL A 607 -38.62 -47.98 31.49
N LEU A 608 -39.35 -48.98 30.98
CA LEU A 608 -40.15 -50.04 31.64
C LEU A 608 -40.20 -51.31 30.76
N TYR A 609 -40.43 -52.45 31.41
CA TYR A 609 -40.47 -53.79 30.82
C TYR A 609 -41.86 -54.13 30.28
N THR A 610 -42.01 -54.41 28.97
CA THR A 610 -43.10 -55.27 28.47
C THR A 610 -42.86 -55.79 27.04
N ARG A 611 -42.69 -57.12 26.94
CA ARG A 611 -43.35 -58.07 25.98
C ARG A 611 -43.72 -57.60 24.56
N LYS A 612 -43.63 -58.39 23.49
CA LYS A 612 -43.11 -59.74 23.14
C LYS A 612 -43.68 -60.06 21.74
N ARG A 613 -42.91 -60.64 20.81
CA ARG A 613 -43.38 -61.38 19.60
C ARG A 613 -44.45 -60.73 18.68
N ALA A 614 -44.07 -60.44 17.44
CA ALA A 614 -44.27 -61.40 16.33
C ALA A 614 -43.17 -61.17 15.28
#